data_AF-A0A804P7G6-F1
#
_entry.id   AF-A0A804P7G6-F1
#
_cell.length_a   1.000
_cell.length_b   1.000
_cell.length_c   1.000
_cell.angle_alpha   90.00
_cell.angle_beta   90.00
_cell.angle_gamma   90.00
#
_symmetry.space_group_name_H-M   'P 1'
#
loop_
_entity.id
_entity.type
_entity.pdbx_description
1 polymer ?
#
loop_
_entity_poly.entity_id
_entity_poly.type
_entity_poly.pdbx_seq_one_letter_code
_entity_poly.pdbx_strand_id
1 'polypeptide(L)'
;MFPSDVEINSDVTYTVCVQFGQFIAKFDDGSCVLVPHKYDEWVVDYQRCSLASLQKDFAARVNWGSNQEVEVSVFDKSINLETRLENDSVLRAFFDRCVDRRLYLFADVVDKSAQKSWLVL
;
A
#
# COMPACT_ATOMS: atom_id res chain seq x y z
N MET A 1 5.35 -35.75 -3.07
CA MET A 1 5.27 -35.10 -1.75
C MET A 1 5.13 -33.62 -2.02
N PHE A 2 3.88 -33.15 -2.10
CA PHE A 2 3.58 -31.73 -2.26
C PHE A 2 3.82 -31.06 -0.90
N PRO A 3 4.44 -29.86 -0.84
CA PRO A 3 4.63 -29.19 0.44
C PRO A 3 3.26 -28.92 1.03
N SER A 4 3.10 -29.34 2.29
CA SER A 4 1.88 -29.26 3.06
C SER A 4 1.24 -27.88 2.94
N ASP A 5 -0.05 -27.88 2.60
CA ASP A 5 -0.91 -26.72 2.68
C ASP A 5 -0.62 -25.97 3.97
N VAL A 6 -0.06 -24.77 3.85
CA VAL A 6 -0.01 -23.82 4.96
C VAL A 6 -1.47 -23.63 5.34
N GLU A 7 -1.86 -24.14 6.51
CA GLU A 7 -3.13 -23.80 7.13
C GLU A 7 -3.14 -22.29 7.33
N ILE A 8 -3.68 -21.59 6.34
CA ILE A 8 -3.94 -20.16 6.44
C ILE A 8 -5.01 -20.06 7.51
N ASN A 9 -4.62 -19.68 8.72
CA ASN A 9 -5.56 -19.39 9.79
C ASN A 9 -6.44 -18.23 9.33
N SER A 10 -7.65 -18.56 8.86
CA SER A 10 -8.61 -17.61 8.32
C SER A 10 -8.95 -16.50 9.30
N ASP A 11 -8.77 -16.73 10.60
CA ASP A 11 -9.09 -15.76 11.64
C ASP A 11 -8.10 -14.60 11.69
N VAL A 12 -6.88 -14.78 11.18
CA VAL A 12 -5.83 -13.75 11.17
C VAL A 12 -5.45 -13.24 9.78
N THR A 13 -6.17 -13.66 8.74
CA THR A 13 -5.88 -13.21 7.38
C THR A 13 -6.82 -12.13 6.88
N TYR A 14 -6.23 -11.18 6.15
CA TYR A 14 -6.92 -10.14 5.41
C TYR A 14 -6.43 -10.15 3.97
N THR A 15 -7.34 -9.86 3.03
CA THR A 15 -6.97 -9.54 1.66
C THR A 15 -6.69 -8.05 1.57
N VAL A 16 -5.48 -7.68 1.18
CA VAL A 16 -5.13 -6.32 0.82
C VAL A 16 -5.43 -6.14 -0.66
N CYS A 17 -6.29 -5.18 -0.99
CA CYS A 17 -6.69 -4.81 -2.34
C CYS A 17 -6.10 -3.43 -2.63
N VAL A 18 -5.14 -3.31 -3.55
CA VAL A 18 -4.46 -2.05 -3.81
C VAL A 18 -4.67 -1.58 -5.23
N GLN A 19 -5.03 -0.31 -5.36
CA GLN A 19 -4.94 0.42 -6.62
C GLN A 19 -3.72 1.34 -6.58
N PHE A 20 -2.76 1.06 -7.46
CA PHE A 20 -1.61 1.92 -7.70
C PHE A 20 -2.00 3.00 -8.72
N GLY A 21 -1.80 4.26 -8.35
CA GLY A 21 -1.91 5.39 -9.26
C GLY A 21 -0.90 5.30 -10.41
N GLN A 22 -1.21 5.89 -11.56
CA GLN A 22 -0.21 6.05 -12.63
C GLN A 22 0.86 7.05 -12.19
N PHE A 23 2.13 6.70 -12.41
CA PHE A 23 3.25 7.59 -12.08
C PHE A 23 4.41 7.42 -13.08
N ILE A 24 5.37 8.34 -13.03
CA ILE A 24 6.65 8.21 -13.73
C ILE A 24 7.68 7.72 -12.70
N ALA A 25 8.16 6.50 -12.85
CA ALA A 25 9.28 5.98 -12.07
C ALA A 25 10.57 6.67 -12.52
N LYS A 26 11.33 7.24 -11.58
CA LYS A 26 12.59 7.96 -11.83
C LYS A 26 13.74 7.19 -11.18
N PHE A 27 14.47 6.40 -11.95
CA PHE A 27 15.53 5.53 -11.44
C PHE A 27 16.86 6.27 -11.26
N ASP A 28 17.74 5.68 -10.45
CA ASP A 28 19.02 6.29 -10.06
C ASP A 28 20.02 6.39 -11.22
N ASP A 29 19.80 5.63 -12.30
CA ASP A 29 20.57 5.72 -13.55
C ASP A 29 20.11 6.89 -14.46
N GLY A 30 19.13 7.68 -14.00
CA GLY A 30 18.53 8.78 -14.73
C GLY A 30 17.43 8.36 -15.71
N SER A 31 17.14 7.06 -15.84
CA SER A 31 16.03 6.59 -16.66
C SER A 31 14.68 6.92 -16.04
N CYS A 32 13.70 7.20 -16.89
CA CYS A 32 12.33 7.48 -16.50
C CYS A 32 11.38 6.54 -17.24
N VAL A 33 10.48 5.87 -16.51
CA VAL A 33 9.52 4.93 -17.09
C VAL A 33 8.12 5.29 -16.64
N LEU A 34 7.19 5.44 -17.60
CA LEU A 34 5.78 5.57 -17.29
C LEU A 34 5.25 4.23 -16.77
N VAL A 35 4.77 4.21 -15.54
CA VAL A 35 4.13 3.05 -14.91
C VAL A 35 2.62 3.27 -14.96
N PRO A 36 1.85 2.47 -15.72
CA PRO A 36 0.40 2.62 -15.83
C PRO A 36 -0.29 2.27 -14.51
N HIS A 37 -1.56 2.67 -14.39
CA HIS A 37 -2.43 2.22 -13.30
C HIS A 37 -2.42 0.69 -13.19
N LYS A 38 -2.35 0.20 -11.95
CA LYS A 38 -2.32 -1.23 -11.66
C LYS A 38 -3.22 -1.55 -10.47
N TYR A 39 -4.00 -2.61 -10.60
CA TYR A 39 -4.68 -3.24 -9.48
C TYR A 39 -3.93 -4.52 -9.09
N ASP A 40 -3.80 -4.76 -7.79
CA ASP A 40 -3.17 -5.97 -7.26
C ASP A 40 -3.85 -6.38 -5.94
N GLU A 41 -3.87 -7.68 -5.65
CA GLU A 41 -4.43 -8.21 -4.39
C GLU A 41 -3.59 -9.35 -3.82
N TRP A 42 -3.44 -9.37 -2.50
CA TRP A 42 -2.74 -10.45 -1.80
C TRP A 42 -3.21 -10.62 -0.37
N VAL A 43 -2.89 -11.76 0.22
CA VAL A 43 -3.23 -12.08 1.60
C VAL A 43 -2.10 -11.68 2.52
N VAL A 44 -2.45 -11.05 3.65
CA VAL A 44 -1.52 -10.74 4.75
C VAL A 44 -2.02 -11.35 6.05
N ASP A 45 -1.08 -11.74 6.91
CA ASP A 45 -1.34 -11.95 8.33
C ASP A 45 -1.43 -10.57 9.00
N TYR A 46 -2.64 -10.16 9.41
CA TYR A 46 -2.83 -8.81 9.94
C TYR A 46 -2.05 -8.59 11.23
N GLN A 47 -1.80 -9.62 12.05
CA GLN A 47 -1.04 -9.49 13.30
C GLN A 47 0.41 -9.06 13.02
N ARG A 48 0.98 -9.54 11.91
CA ARG A 48 2.36 -9.25 11.48
C ARG A 48 2.47 -8.10 10.49
N CYS A 49 1.36 -7.63 9.94
CA CYS A 49 1.32 -6.56 8.95
C CYS A 49 1.59 -5.18 9.59
N SER A 50 2.72 -4.57 9.25
CA SER A 50 3.00 -3.15 9.52
C SER A 50 2.96 -2.33 8.21
N LEU A 51 2.83 -1.01 8.34
CA LEU A 51 2.92 -0.09 7.21
C LEU A 51 4.25 -0.26 6.47
N ALA A 52 5.35 -0.44 7.21
CA ALA A 52 6.66 -0.71 6.62
C ALA A 52 6.70 -2.03 5.82
N SER A 53 6.00 -3.08 6.28
CA SER A 53 5.89 -4.33 5.51
C SER A 53 5.05 -4.15 4.24
N LEU A 54 3.95 -3.38 4.31
CA LEU A 54 3.13 -3.05 3.14
C LEU A 54 3.92 -2.25 2.11
N GLN A 55 4.71 -1.27 2.54
CA GLN A 55 5.55 -0.49 1.62
C GLN A 55 6.60 -1.37 0.91
N LYS A 56 7.15 -2.38 1.60
CA LYS A 56 8.03 -3.38 0.97
C LYS A 56 7.28 -4.23 -0.05
N ASP A 57 6.05 -4.65 0.27
CA ASP A 57 5.19 -5.38 -0.66
C ASP A 57 4.86 -4.54 -1.91
N PHE A 58 4.63 -3.25 -1.74
CA PHE A 58 4.37 -2.31 -2.83
C PHE A 58 5.60 -2.18 -3.73
N ALA A 59 6.80 -1.99 -3.15
CA ALA A 59 8.05 -1.88 -3.90
C ALA A 59 8.39 -3.15 -4.70
N ALA A 60 7.97 -4.32 -4.21
CA ALA A 60 8.10 -5.58 -4.94
C ALA A 60 7.12 -5.70 -6.13
N ARG A 61 6.04 -4.92 -6.14
CA ARG A 61 4.95 -4.99 -7.13
C ARG A 61 4.98 -3.88 -8.16
N VAL A 62 5.42 -2.69 -7.77
CA VAL A 62 5.68 -1.54 -8.64
C VAL A 62 7.02 -0.96 -8.20
N ASN A 63 7.92 -0.76 -9.15
CA ASN A 63 9.27 -0.28 -8.86
C ASN A 63 9.34 1.24 -9.03
N TRP A 64 10.06 1.92 -8.15
CA TRP A 64 10.31 3.36 -8.20
C TRP A 64 11.74 3.64 -7.70
N GLY A 65 12.32 4.78 -8.09
CA GLY A 65 13.70 5.09 -7.68
C GLY A 65 13.80 5.74 -6.31
N SER A 66 15.04 5.91 -5.84
CA SER A 66 15.33 6.30 -4.46
C SER A 66 14.81 7.69 -4.06
N ASN A 67 14.58 8.58 -5.03
CA ASN A 67 14.03 9.93 -4.81
C ASN A 67 12.49 9.95 -4.69
N GLN A 68 11.85 8.79 -4.82
CA GLN A 68 10.40 8.64 -4.71
C GLN A 68 10.03 7.83 -3.48
N GLU A 69 8.78 7.98 -3.05
CA GLU A 69 8.18 7.20 -1.98
C GLU A 69 6.70 6.95 -2.26
N VAL A 70 6.09 6.06 -1.49
CA VAL A 70 4.68 5.71 -1.64
C VAL A 70 3.85 6.35 -0.52
N GLU A 71 2.89 7.17 -0.90
CA GLU A 71 1.81 7.60 -0.04
C GLU A 71 0.67 6.59 -0.13
N VAL A 72 0.12 6.23 1.03
CA VAL A 72 -0.87 5.17 1.14
C VAL A 72 -2.09 5.74 1.82
N SER A 73 -3.25 5.51 1.24
CA SER A 73 -4.53 5.78 1.85
C SER A 73 -5.39 4.52 1.86
N VAL A 74 -6.34 4.48 2.78
CA VAL A 74 -7.30 3.39 2.93
C VAL A 74 -8.69 3.93 2.69
N PHE A 75 -9.48 3.16 1.95
CA PHE A 75 -10.87 3.48 1.65
C PHE A 75 -11.80 2.75 2.61
N ASP A 76 -12.45 3.52 3.48
CA ASP A 76 -13.50 3.02 4.35
C ASP A 76 -14.85 2.99 3.63
N LYS A 77 -15.26 1.80 3.19
CA LYS A 77 -16.56 1.61 2.54
C LYS A 77 -17.75 1.96 3.43
N SER A 78 -17.61 1.84 4.75
CA SER A 78 -18.73 2.04 5.68
C SER A 78 -19.17 3.50 5.77
N ILE A 79 -18.21 4.42 5.62
CA ILE A 79 -18.42 5.87 5.67
C ILE A 79 -18.08 6.57 4.34
N ASN A 80 -17.73 5.80 3.32
CA ASN A 80 -17.34 6.27 1.99
C ASN A 80 -16.25 7.36 2.05
N LEU A 81 -15.20 7.11 2.84
CA LEU A 81 -14.13 8.08 3.09
C LEU A 81 -12.75 7.45 2.89
N GLU A 82 -11.90 8.18 2.20
CA GLU A 82 -10.49 7.86 2.07
C GLU A 82 -9.69 8.53 3.21
N THR A 83 -8.82 7.77 3.87
CA THR A 83 -7.99 8.25 4.98
C THR A 83 -6.53 7.90 4.72
N ARG A 84 -5.62 8.87 4.88
CA ARG A 84 -4.18 8.60 4.77
C ARG A 84 -3.71 7.66 5.89
N LEU A 85 -2.91 6.67 5.55
CA LEU A 85 -2.24 5.80 6.51
C LEU A 85 -0.95 6.46 7.01
N GLU A 86 -1.05 7.18 8.13
CA GLU A 86 0.09 7.91 8.71
C GLU A 86 1.01 7.03 9.54
N ASN A 87 0.48 5.97 10.15
CA ASN A 87 1.22 5.09 11.05
C ASN A 87 0.50 3.74 11.23
N ASP A 88 1.19 2.82 11.93
CA ASP A 88 0.66 1.48 12.19
C ASP A 88 -0.65 1.50 13.00
N SER A 89 -0.83 2.45 13.92
CA SER A 89 -2.05 2.53 14.74
C SER A 89 -3.30 2.79 13.88
N VAL A 90 -3.18 3.65 12.87
CA VAL A 90 -4.27 3.90 11.91
C VAL A 90 -4.57 2.61 11.14
N LEU A 91 -3.53 1.95 10.60
CA LEU A 91 -3.67 0.66 9.89
C LEU A 91 -4.38 -0.39 10.76
N ARG A 92 -4.01 -0.51 12.04
CA ARG A 92 -4.66 -1.45 12.99
C ARG A 92 -6.13 -1.15 13.19
N ALA A 93 -6.49 0.12 13.39
CA ALA A 93 -7.88 0.52 13.52
C ALA A 93 -8.73 0.17 12.27
N PHE A 94 -8.11 0.08 11.09
CA PHE A 94 -8.80 -0.39 9.89
C PHE A 94 -8.94 -1.91 9.82
N PHE A 95 -7.92 -2.68 10.22
CA PHE A 95 -8.07 -4.12 10.36
C PHE A 95 -9.20 -4.47 11.33
N ASP A 96 -9.22 -3.88 12.52
CA ASP A 96 -10.19 -4.20 13.57
C ASP A 96 -11.66 -3.93 13.18
N ARG A 97 -11.91 -2.90 12.35
CA ARG A 97 -13.27 -2.53 11.90
C ARG A 97 -13.70 -3.19 10.58
N CYS A 98 -12.78 -3.77 9.84
CA CYS A 98 -13.02 -4.29 8.49
C CYS A 98 -13.64 -5.70 8.54
N VAL A 99 -14.98 -5.73 8.56
CA VAL A 99 -15.78 -6.96 8.70
C VAL A 99 -15.65 -7.90 7.51
N ASP A 100 -15.49 -7.36 6.30
CA ASP A 100 -15.33 -8.16 5.07
C ASP A 100 -13.93 -8.75 4.90
N ARG A 101 -13.01 -8.46 5.84
CA ARG A 101 -11.59 -8.85 5.80
C ARG A 101 -10.87 -8.43 4.51
N ARG A 102 -11.36 -7.37 3.85
CA ARG A 102 -10.75 -6.79 2.64
C ARG A 102 -10.38 -5.33 2.88
N LEU A 103 -9.08 -5.07 2.97
CA LEU A 103 -8.55 -3.72 3.11
C LEU A 103 -8.35 -3.10 1.72
N TYR A 104 -9.10 -2.04 1.41
CA TYR A 104 -8.98 -1.33 0.13
C TYR A 104 -8.02 -0.16 0.29
N LEU A 105 -6.92 -0.17 -0.44
CA LEU A 105 -5.88 0.83 -0.38
C LEU A 105 -5.70 1.53 -1.73
N PHE A 106 -5.37 2.81 -1.69
CA PHE A 106 -4.77 3.53 -2.80
C PHE A 106 -3.30 3.79 -2.47
N ALA A 107 -2.43 3.58 -3.45
CA ALA A 107 -1.00 3.74 -3.31
C ALA A 107 -0.48 4.64 -4.43
N ASP A 108 -0.03 5.84 -4.06
CA ASP A 108 0.48 6.84 -4.99
C ASP A 108 1.97 7.01 -4.78
N VAL A 109 2.75 6.86 -5.85
CA VAL A 109 4.19 7.10 -5.82
C VAL A 109 4.47 8.56 -6.10
N VAL A 110 5.05 9.25 -5.13
CA VAL A 110 5.32 10.70 -5.16
C VAL A 110 6.81 10.99 -5.06
N ASP A 111 7.23 12.15 -5.55
CA ASP A 111 8.60 12.64 -5.32
C ASP A 111 8.77 13.12 -3.88
N LYS A 112 9.83 12.71 -3.20
CA LYS A 112 10.16 13.16 -1.83
C LYS A 112 10.34 14.68 -1.74
N SER A 113 10.76 15.32 -2.83
CA SER A 113 10.95 16.77 -2.90
C SER A 113 9.64 17.55 -3.11
N ALA A 114 8.59 16.93 -3.64
CA ALA A 114 7.31 17.60 -3.90
C ALA A 114 6.56 17.96 -2.60
N GLN A 115 6.85 17.29 -1.49
CA GLN A 115 6.26 17.58 -0.18
C GLN A 115 6.71 18.91 0.44
N LYS A 116 7.81 19.53 -0.04
CA LYS A 116 8.33 20.80 0.50
C LYS A 116 7.70 22.06 -0.11
N SER A 117 6.81 21.95 -1.10
CA SER A 117 6.32 23.11 -1.87
C SER A 117 4.98 23.70 -1.41
N TRP A 118 4.49 23.40 -0.19
CA TRP A 118 3.26 23.98 0.35
C TRP A 118 3.47 25.15 1.33
N LEU A 119 4.71 25.63 1.51
CA LEU A 119 5.03 26.80 2.35
C LEU A 119 5.67 27.92 1.53
N VAL A 120 4.98 28.41 0.49
CA VAL A 120 5.17 29.77 -0.02
C VAL A 120 3.83 30.28 -0.55
N LEU A 121 2.97 30.79 0.34
CA LEU A 121 2.04 31.90 0.07
C LEU A 121 1.85 32.69 1.38
#